data_AF-A0A7Y6E634-F1
#
_entry.id   AF-A0A7Y6E634-F1
#
_cell.length_a   1.000
_cell.length_b   1.000
_cell.length_c   1.000
_cell.angle_alpha   90.00
_cell.angle_beta   90.00
_cell.angle_gamma   90.00
#
_symmetry.space_group_name_H-M   'P 1'
#
loop_
_entity.id
_entity.type
_entity.pdbx_description
1 polymer ?
#
loop_
_entity_poly.entity_id
_entity_poly.type
_entity_poly.pdbx_seq_one_letter_code
_entity_poly.pdbx_strand_id
1 'polypeptide(L)'
;MTTADTGWKAAAAAAAPQVSSTTRSGLPIRQPQANLVPGSVGDPAPARVKRTPEQVQGLLSAYTRGVQRGRDDLAGPHSKAKNEEQR
;
A
#
# COMPACT_ATOMS: atom_id res chain seq x y z
N MET A 1 16.35 -31.71 -6.88
CA MET A 1 14.99 -31.18 -7.07
C MET A 1 14.95 -29.81 -6.45
N THR A 2 14.57 -28.81 -7.22
CA THR A 2 14.63 -27.39 -6.83
C THR A 2 13.38 -27.02 -6.03
N THR A 3 13.47 -26.00 -5.17
CA THR A 3 12.34 -25.50 -4.35
C THR A 3 11.09 -25.17 -5.19
N ALA A 4 11.26 -24.74 -6.44
CA ALA A 4 10.18 -24.52 -7.38
C ALA A 4 9.37 -25.80 -7.70
N ASP A 5 10.04 -26.95 -7.82
CA ASP A 5 9.38 -28.25 -8.08
C ASP A 5 8.50 -28.65 -6.90
N THR A 6 8.94 -28.34 -5.66
CA THR A 6 8.17 -28.64 -4.45
C THR A 6 6.93 -27.77 -4.32
N GLY A 7 7.01 -26.48 -4.70
CA GLY A 7 5.86 -25.57 -4.70
C GLY A 7 4.79 -26.00 -5.71
N TRP A 8 5.20 -26.40 -6.92
CA TRP A 8 4.28 -26.89 -7.95
C TRP A 8 3.53 -28.16 -7.54
N LYS A 9 4.24 -29.14 -6.97
CA LYS A 9 3.62 -30.38 -6.47
C LYS A 9 2.64 -30.10 -5.33
N ALA A 10 3.00 -29.20 -4.42
CA ALA A 10 2.12 -28.83 -3.31
C ALA A 10 0.87 -28.05 -3.79
N ALA A 11 0.99 -27.21 -4.82
CA ALA A 11 -0.16 -26.54 -5.44
C ALA A 11 -1.14 -27.54 -6.07
N ALA A 12 -0.61 -28.54 -6.78
CA ALA A 12 -1.43 -29.60 -7.36
C ALA A 12 -2.18 -30.40 -6.28
N ALA A 13 -1.54 -30.67 -5.14
CA ALA A 13 -2.18 -31.38 -4.02
C ALA A 13 -3.29 -30.54 -3.36
N ALA A 14 -3.10 -29.22 -3.21
CA ALA A 14 -4.10 -28.31 -2.65
C ALA A 14 -5.36 -28.14 -3.53
N ALA A 15 -5.28 -28.49 -4.82
CA ALA A 15 -6.43 -28.44 -5.74
C ALA A 15 -7.44 -29.59 -5.50
N ALA A 16 -7.05 -30.64 -4.77
CA ALA A 16 -7.88 -31.81 -4.49
C ALA A 16 -8.07 -32.01 -2.95
N PRO A 17 -8.85 -31.13 -2.29
CA PRO A 17 -9.04 -31.20 -0.84
C PRO A 17 -9.73 -32.51 -0.44
N GLN A 18 -9.12 -33.23 0.50
CA GLN A 18 -9.69 -34.46 1.05
C GLN A 18 -10.78 -34.10 2.07
N VAL A 19 -11.97 -34.68 1.92
CA VAL A 19 -13.09 -34.45 2.85
C VAL A 19 -12.93 -35.37 4.06
N SER A 20 -12.54 -34.80 5.20
CA SER A 20 -12.35 -35.58 6.45
C SER A 20 -13.63 -35.80 7.26
N SER A 21 -14.65 -34.96 7.07
CA SER A 21 -15.90 -34.98 7.87
C SER A 21 -17.03 -34.19 7.21
N THR A 22 -18.28 -34.58 7.48
CA THR A 22 -19.49 -33.92 6.98
C THR A 22 -20.34 -33.36 8.13
N THR A 23 -21.09 -32.28 7.87
CA THR A 23 -22.11 -31.76 8.78
C THR A 23 -23.31 -32.73 8.83
N ARG A 24 -24.22 -32.53 9.78
CA ARG A 24 -25.47 -33.31 9.88
C ARG A 24 -26.32 -33.26 8.60
N SER A 25 -26.22 -32.18 7.83
CA SER A 25 -26.90 -32.00 6.54
C SER A 25 -26.14 -32.62 5.36
N GLY A 26 -24.99 -33.28 5.60
CA GLY A 26 -24.19 -33.95 4.58
C GLY A 26 -23.18 -33.06 3.85
N LEU A 27 -23.03 -31.79 4.24
CA LEU A 27 -22.06 -30.89 3.59
C LEU A 27 -20.64 -31.15 4.14
N PRO A 28 -19.60 -31.18 3.29
CA PRO A 28 -18.21 -31.23 3.73
C PRO A 28 -17.88 -30.08 4.70
N ILE A 29 -17.28 -30.43 5.84
CA ILE A 29 -16.77 -29.42 6.79
C ILE A 29 -15.48 -28.83 6.22
N ARG A 30 -15.38 -27.50 6.22
CA ARG A 30 -14.17 -26.79 5.77
C ARG A 30 -13.09 -26.88 6.84
N GLN A 31 -11.89 -27.29 6.46
CA GLN A 31 -10.69 -27.13 7.29
C GLN A 31 -10.01 -25.79 6.96
N PRO A 32 -9.86 -24.88 7.93
CA PRO A 32 -9.07 -23.68 7.73
C PRO A 32 -7.66 -24.02 7.26
N GLN A 33 -7.15 -23.27 6.28
CA GLN A 33 -5.78 -23.39 5.75
C GLN A 33 -5.43 -24.74 5.07
N ALA A 34 -6.39 -25.63 4.81
CA ALA A 34 -6.12 -26.93 4.18
C ALA A 34 -5.51 -26.85 2.77
N ASN A 35 -5.75 -25.74 2.04
CA ASN A 35 -5.22 -25.52 0.69
C ASN A 35 -3.98 -24.61 0.69
N LEU A 36 -3.30 -24.46 1.83
CA LEU A 36 -2.12 -23.63 1.92
C LEU A 36 -0.92 -24.35 1.28
N VAL A 37 -0.37 -23.72 0.25
CA VAL A 37 0.79 -24.23 -0.49
C VAL A 37 2.06 -23.52 0.01
N PRO A 38 3.17 -24.23 0.27
CA PRO A 38 4.46 -23.62 0.55
C PRO A 38 4.93 -22.76 -0.64
N GLY A 39 5.33 -21.52 -0.38
CA GLY A 39 5.78 -20.58 -1.42
C GLY A 39 4.88 -19.35 -1.55
N SER A 40 4.51 -18.74 -0.41
CA SER A 40 3.76 -17.49 -0.38
C SER A 40 4.34 -16.48 -1.37
N VAL A 41 3.51 -15.94 -2.27
CA VAL A 41 3.69 -14.58 -2.80
C VAL A 41 3.32 -13.62 -1.66
N GLY A 42 4.08 -13.68 -0.58
CA GLY A 42 4.05 -12.66 0.43
C GLY A 42 4.89 -11.54 -0.12
N ASP A 43 4.29 -10.61 -0.87
CA ASP A 43 4.80 -9.25 -0.78
C ASP A 43 4.85 -8.94 0.72
N PRO A 44 6.01 -8.67 1.32
CA PRO A 44 6.01 -8.13 2.66
C PRO A 44 5.18 -6.85 2.55
N ALA A 45 3.97 -6.86 3.13
CA ALA A 45 3.10 -5.69 3.13
C ALA A 45 3.99 -4.49 3.41
N PRO A 46 4.07 -3.51 2.48
CA PRO A 46 5.13 -2.50 2.53
C PRO A 46 5.09 -1.91 3.92
N ALA A 47 6.23 -2.03 4.63
CA ALA A 47 6.31 -1.70 6.05
C ALA A 47 5.58 -0.38 6.26
N ARG A 48 4.50 -0.40 7.06
CA ARG A 48 3.67 0.79 7.24
C ARG A 48 4.58 1.87 7.82
N VAL A 49 4.97 2.84 6.98
CA VAL A 49 5.89 3.90 7.38
C VAL A 49 5.21 4.70 8.47
N LYS A 50 5.60 4.45 9.73
CA LYS A 50 5.13 5.19 10.89
C LYS A 50 5.75 6.58 10.82
N ARG A 51 5.00 7.55 10.31
CA ARG A 51 5.41 8.95 10.29
C ARG A 51 5.04 9.58 11.63
N THR A 52 5.97 10.30 12.25
CA THR A 52 5.69 11.06 13.47
C THR A 52 5.03 12.40 13.11
N PRO A 53 4.27 13.04 14.03
CA PRO A 53 3.64 14.34 13.78
C PRO A 53 4.65 15.41 13.31
N GLU A 54 5.85 15.41 13.86
CA GLU A 54 6.91 16.37 13.55
C GLU A 54 7.42 16.21 12.12
N GLN A 55 7.54 14.96 11.64
CA GLN A 55 7.93 14.67 10.26
C GLN A 55 6.89 15.18 9.25
N VAL A 56 5.60 15.03 9.58
CA VAL A 56 4.51 15.53 8.73
C VAL A 56 4.47 17.05 8.75
N GLN A 57 4.64 17.67 9.92
CA GLN A 57 4.69 19.13 10.07
C GLN A 57 5.85 19.75 9.29
N GLY A 58 7.04 19.15 9.36
CA GLY A 58 8.21 19.60 8.60
C GLY A 58 7.97 19.55 7.09
N LEU A 59 7.42 18.44 6.60
CA LEU A 59 7.11 18.26 5.18
C LEU A 59 6.06 19.27 4.69
N LEU A 60 4.96 19.45 5.43
CA LEU A 60 3.92 20.41 5.08
C LEU A 60 4.44 21.86 5.08
N SER A 61 5.28 22.22 6.05
CA SER A 61 5.87 23.56 6.13
C SER A 61 6.83 23.85 4.96
N ALA A 62 7.60 22.86 4.54
CA ALA A 62 8.46 22.98 3.36
C ALA A 62 7.62 23.15 2.08
N TYR A 63 6.54 22.38 1.95
CA TYR A 63 5.63 22.47 0.82
C TYR A 63 4.95 23.85 0.74
N THR A 64 4.36 24.34 1.84
CA THR A 64 3.69 25.64 1.86
C THR A 64 4.65 26.79 1.52
N ARG A 65 5.88 26.74 2.07
CA ARG A 65 6.94 27.71 1.73
C ARG A 65 7.29 27.67 0.24
N GLY A 66 7.39 26.48 -0.35
CA GLY A 66 7.67 26.32 -1.78
C GLY A 66 6.55 26.88 -2.66
N VAL A 67 5.29 26.60 -2.31
CA VAL A 67 4.12 27.12 -3.03
C VAL A 67 4.04 28.65 -2.94
N GLN A 68 4.27 29.21 -1.76
CA GLN A 68 4.25 30.66 -1.58
C GLN A 68 5.35 31.34 -2.39
N ARG A 69 6.58 30.81 -2.33
CA ARG A 69 7.69 31.32 -3.15
C ARG A 69 7.36 31.29 -4.64
N GLY A 70 6.83 30.17 -5.15
CA GLY A 70 6.44 30.08 -6.56
C GLY A 70 5.38 31.11 -6.95
N ARG A 71 4.44 31.43 -6.04
CA ARG A 71 3.46 32.50 -6.25
C ARG A 71 4.10 33.88 -6.22
N ASP A 72 5.03 34.14 -5.32
CA ASP A 72 5.75 35.42 -5.24
C ASP A 72 6.62 35.65 -6.48
N ASP A 73 7.27 34.59 -6.98
CA ASP A 73 8.06 34.60 -8.22
C ASP A 73 7.17 34.86 -9.45
N LEU A 74 5.99 34.23 -9.53
CA LEU A 74 4.97 34.49 -10.55
C LEU A 74 4.34 35.88 -10.42
N ALA A 75 4.19 36.38 -9.19
CA ALA A 75 3.67 37.70 -8.87
C ALA A 75 4.74 38.79 -8.95
N GLY A 76 5.88 38.51 -9.62
CA GLY A 76 7.00 39.41 -9.83
C GLY A 76 6.62 40.86 -10.19
N PRO A 77 7.59 41.79 -10.17
CA PRO A 77 7.44 43.23 -9.91
C PRO A 77 6.36 43.99 -10.72
N HIS A 78 5.85 43.44 -11.81
CA HIS A 78 4.75 43.97 -12.62
C HIS A 78 3.36 43.97 -11.94
N SER A 79 3.16 43.24 -10.83
CA SER A 79 1.87 43.22 -10.11
C SER A 79 1.73 44.34 -9.06
N LYS A 80 2.85 44.84 -8.51
CA LYS A 80 2.87 45.87 -7.46
C LYS A 80 2.84 47.30 -8.01
N ALA A 81 3.34 47.53 -9.23
CA ALA A 81 3.43 48.85 -9.85
C ALA A 81 2.09 49.50 -10.22
N LYS A 82 0.95 48.78 -10.17
CA LYS A 82 -0.38 49.34 -10.52
C LYS A 82 -1.18 49.89 -9.34
N ASN A 83 -0.70 49.78 -8.10
CA ASN A 83 -1.48 50.16 -6.90
C ASN A 83 -0.99 51.44 -6.19
N GLU A 84 0.06 52.09 -6.71
CA GLU A 84 0.66 53.28 -6.08
C GLU A 84 0.38 54.59 -6.84
N GLU A 85 -0.17 54.52 -8.07
CA GLU A 85 -0.53 55.68 -8.92
C GLU A 85 -2.00 56.15 -8.75
N GLN A 86 -2.70 55.70 -7.71
CA GLN A 86 -4.13 56.00 -7.48
C GLN A 86 -4.43 56.56 -6.09
N ARG A 87 -3.48 57.32 -5.51
CA ARG A 87 -3.71 58.06 -4.26
C ARG A 87 -3.27 59.51 -4.36
#